data_AF-A0A2M7XYY3-F1
#
_entry.id   AF-A0A2M7XYY3-F1
#
_cell.length_a   1.000
_cell.length_b   1.000
_cell.length_c   1.000
_cell.angle_alpha   90.00
_cell.angle_beta   90.00
_cell.angle_gamma   90.00
#
_symmetry.space_group_name_H-M   'P 1'
#
loop_
_entity.id
_entity.type
_entity.pdbx_description
1 polymer ?
#
loop_
_entity_poly.entity_id
_entity_poly.type
_entity_poly.pdbx_seq_one_letter_code
_entity_poly.pdbx_strand_id
1 'polypeptide(L)'
;MKKKNKIISYFIILLLVLLSFFGGSYFEKQKIKTQSTLPAETSTNVSPITVTEVSDGDTLKLSDGKTFRLYGVNAPEVKEPYFKEAKAFTENLVLGKEISFEQEANYKVDKFGRT
;
A
#
# COMPACT_ATOMS: atom_id res chain seq x y z
N MET A 1 -52.37 -5.64 -36.99
CA MET A 1 -51.31 -4.76 -36.41
C MET A 1 -50.79 -5.17 -35.03
N LYS A 2 -51.57 -5.77 -34.11
CA LYS A 2 -51.11 -6.05 -32.72
C LYS A 2 -49.97 -7.08 -32.57
N LYS A 3 -49.86 -8.08 -33.45
CA LYS A 3 -48.86 -9.18 -33.32
C LYS A 3 -47.43 -8.76 -33.65
N LYS A 4 -47.24 -7.88 -34.66
CA LYS A 4 -45.92 -7.34 -35.06
C LYS A 4 -45.29 -6.48 -33.95
N ASN A 5 -46.10 -5.67 -33.25
CA ASN A 5 -45.63 -4.80 -32.16
C ASN A 5 -45.19 -5.61 -30.92
N LYS A 6 -45.81 -6.76 -30.66
CA LYS A 6 -45.36 -7.69 -29.60
C LYS A 6 -44.01 -8.31 -29.95
N ILE A 7 -43.80 -8.72 -31.19
CA ILE A 7 -42.52 -9.29 -31.66
C ILE A 7 -41.40 -8.24 -31.54
N ILE A 8 -41.66 -6.99 -31.91
CA ILE A 8 -40.71 -5.88 -31.76
C ILE A 8 -40.39 -5.64 -30.27
N SER A 9 -41.39 -5.68 -29.40
CA SER A 9 -41.20 -5.56 -27.95
C SER A 9 -40.32 -6.67 -27.36
N TYR A 10 -40.54 -7.94 -27.76
CA TYR A 10 -39.68 -9.04 -27.34
C TYR A 10 -38.24 -8.90 -27.85
N PHE A 11 -38.04 -8.38 -29.06
CA PHE A 11 -36.71 -8.09 -29.60
C PHE A 11 -35.99 -6.98 -28.81
N ILE A 12 -36.70 -5.93 -28.41
CA ILE A 12 -36.14 -4.85 -27.58
C ILE A 12 -35.75 -5.36 -26.20
N ILE A 13 -36.60 -6.19 -25.57
CA ILE A 13 -36.31 -6.79 -24.25
C ILE A 13 -35.08 -7.72 -24.35
N LEU A 14 -35.01 -8.55 -25.40
CA LEU A 14 -33.86 -9.44 -25.62
C LEU A 14 -32.56 -8.63 -25.83
N LEU A 15 -32.63 -7.53 -26.58
CA LEU A 15 -31.50 -6.64 -26.80
C LEU A 15 -31.01 -5.98 -25.50
N LEU A 16 -31.93 -5.54 -24.63
CA LEU A 16 -31.59 -4.97 -23.33
C LEU A 16 -30.91 -5.98 -22.40
N VAL A 17 -31.36 -7.24 -22.40
CA VAL A 17 -30.73 -8.34 -21.64
C VAL A 17 -29.35 -8.67 -22.18
N LEU A 18 -29.16 -8.66 -23.49
CA LEU A 18 -27.84 -8.86 -24.11
C LEU A 18 -26.89 -7.71 -23.76
N LEU A 19 -27.35 -6.46 -23.86
CA LEU A 19 -26.55 -5.28 -23.52
C LEU A 19 -26.10 -5.28 -22.06
N SER A 20 -26.95 -5.70 -21.11
CA SER A 20 -26.56 -5.79 -19.70
C SER A 20 -25.56 -6.92 -19.45
N PHE A 21 -25.72 -8.07 -20.12
CA PHE A 21 -24.80 -9.21 -19.99
C PHE A 21 -23.40 -8.91 -20.54
N PHE A 22 -23.31 -8.27 -21.72
CA PHE A 22 -22.03 -7.87 -22.31
C PHE A 22 -21.43 -6.62 -21.65
N GLY A 23 -22.26 -5.69 -21.14
CA GLY A 23 -21.80 -4.47 -20.45
C GLY A 23 -21.08 -4.77 -19.13
N GLY A 24 -21.55 -5.75 -18.35
CA GLY A 24 -20.90 -6.14 -17.09
C GLY A 24 -19.47 -6.68 -17.28
N SER A 25 -19.24 -7.49 -18.32
CA SER A 25 -17.92 -8.08 -18.60
C SER A 25 -16.85 -7.04 -18.94
N TYR A 26 -17.23 -5.95 -19.61
CA TYR A 26 -16.32 -4.83 -19.91
C TYR A 26 -15.88 -4.07 -18.65
N PHE A 27 -16.73 -3.98 -17.62
CA PHE A 27 -16.40 -3.30 -16.37
C PHE A 27 -15.46 -4.14 -15.48
N GLU A 28 -15.63 -5.47 -15.46
CA GLU A 28 -14.76 -6.40 -14.72
C GLU A 28 -13.30 -6.31 -15.18
N LYS A 29 -13.07 -6.22 -16.52
CA LYS A 29 -11.71 -6.08 -17.09
C LYS A 29 -11.00 -4.79 -16.66
N GLN A 30 -11.75 -3.70 -16.42
CA GLN A 30 -11.14 -2.45 -15.95
C GLN A 30 -10.71 -2.54 -14.49
N LYS A 31 -11.47 -3.27 -13.65
CA LYS A 31 -11.12 -3.50 -12.24
C LYS A 31 -9.80 -4.29 -12.09
N ILE A 32 -9.58 -5.26 -12.97
CA ILE A 32 -8.34 -6.07 -13.00
C ILE A 32 -7.15 -5.29 -13.59
N LYS A 33 -7.37 -4.43 -14.61
CA LYS A 33 -6.30 -3.64 -15.24
C LYS A 33 -5.71 -2.58 -14.30
N THR A 34 -6.52 -1.98 -13.43
CA THR A 34 -6.06 -0.98 -12.45
C THR A 34 -5.12 -1.58 -11.39
N GLN A 35 -5.23 -2.89 -11.11
CA GLN A 35 -4.40 -3.58 -10.11
C GLN A 35 -3.09 -4.17 -10.68
N SER A 36 -2.94 -4.26 -12.01
CA SER A 36 -1.75 -4.80 -12.68
C SER A 36 -0.83 -3.72 -13.25
N THR A 37 -0.96 -2.47 -12.80
CA THR A 37 0.02 -1.43 -13.10
C THR A 37 0.97 -1.33 -11.91
N LEU A 38 1.81 -2.36 -11.74
CA LEU A 38 3.08 -2.18 -11.03
C LEU A 38 3.78 -1.01 -11.73
N PRO A 39 4.11 0.09 -11.04
CA PRO A 39 4.91 1.14 -11.65
C PRO A 39 6.23 0.50 -12.04
N ALA A 40 6.48 0.44 -13.35
CA ALA A 40 7.77 0.06 -13.88
C ALA A 40 8.85 0.88 -13.18
N GLU A 41 9.71 0.17 -12.45
CA GLU A 41 11.09 0.51 -12.09
C GLU A 41 11.42 1.97 -12.38
N THR A 42 11.01 2.86 -11.48
CA THR A 42 11.71 4.13 -11.37
C THR A 42 13.04 3.75 -10.77
N SER A 43 14.06 3.60 -11.62
CA SER A 43 15.45 3.65 -11.25
C SER A 43 15.77 5.05 -10.71
N THR A 44 15.14 5.41 -9.60
CA THR A 44 15.73 6.32 -8.62
C THR A 44 17.05 5.66 -8.24
N ASN A 45 18.15 6.39 -8.37
CA ASN A 45 19.35 6.09 -7.61
C ASN A 45 18.92 6.16 -6.14
N VAL A 46 18.43 5.03 -5.61
CA VAL A 46 18.13 4.89 -4.19
C VAL A 46 19.51 4.76 -3.58
N SER A 47 20.09 5.90 -3.20
CA SER A 47 21.26 5.89 -2.34
C SER A 47 20.96 4.92 -1.20
N PRO A 48 21.84 3.95 -0.91
CA PRO A 48 21.59 2.95 0.09
C PRO A 48 21.26 3.65 1.42
N ILE A 49 20.03 3.47 1.88
CA ILE A 49 19.56 4.08 3.13
C ILE A 49 20.13 3.22 4.26
N THR A 50 20.92 3.87 5.11
CA THR A 50 21.51 3.22 6.28
C THR A 50 20.91 3.76 7.56
N VAL A 51 20.81 2.91 8.58
CA VAL A 51 20.35 3.33 9.90
C VAL A 51 21.50 3.98 10.65
N THR A 52 21.33 5.25 11.01
CA THR A 52 22.33 6.02 11.77
C THR A 52 22.12 5.91 13.28
N GLU A 53 20.87 5.77 13.72
CA GLU A 53 20.53 5.74 15.14
C GLU A 53 19.19 5.00 15.34
N VAL A 54 19.06 4.29 16.46
CA VAL A 54 17.79 3.73 16.92
C VAL A 54 17.34 4.53 18.12
N SER A 55 16.15 5.14 18.04
CA SER A 55 15.59 5.91 19.16
C SER A 55 15.07 4.94 20.22
N ASP A 56 14.10 4.11 19.79
CA ASP A 56 13.33 3.15 20.58
C ASP A 56 13.14 1.87 19.74
N GLY A 57 12.49 0.84 20.29
CA GLY A 57 12.39 -0.46 19.61
C GLY A 57 11.67 -0.45 18.26
N ASP A 58 10.89 0.60 17.95
CA ASP A 58 10.11 0.74 16.72
C ASP A 58 10.44 2.00 15.91
N THR A 59 11.38 2.84 16.36
CA THR A 59 11.64 4.16 15.79
C THR A 59 13.13 4.32 15.43
N LEU A 60 13.40 4.54 14.14
CA LEU A 60 14.73 4.55 13.53
C LEU A 60 15.05 5.91 12.92
N LYS A 61 16.31 6.34 12.97
CA LYS A 61 16.82 7.46 12.18
C LYS A 61 17.70 6.96 11.04
N LEU A 62 17.48 7.56 9.90
CA LEU A 62 18.08 7.17 8.64
C LEU A 62 19.16 8.18 8.21
N SER A 63 20.05 7.73 7.32
CA SER A 63 21.14 8.54 6.79
C SER A 63 20.69 9.77 5.99
N ASP A 64 19.45 9.80 5.52
CA ASP A 64 18.84 10.95 4.86
C ASP A 64 18.23 11.97 5.86
N GLY A 65 18.41 11.74 7.16
CA GLY A 65 17.88 12.57 8.24
C GLY A 65 16.41 12.32 8.56
N LYS A 66 15.73 11.41 7.85
CA LYS A 66 14.35 11.05 8.18
C LYS A 66 14.28 10.14 9.40
N THR A 67 13.15 10.21 10.07
CA THR A 67 12.77 9.29 11.13
C THR A 67 11.70 8.35 10.60
N PHE A 68 11.96 7.05 10.69
CA PHE A 68 11.07 5.98 10.26
C PHE A 68 10.47 5.27 11.47
N ARG A 69 9.15 5.06 11.49
CA ARG A 69 8.49 4.30 12.56
C ARG A 69 7.83 3.05 11.99
N LEU A 70 8.07 1.91 12.64
CA LEU A 70 7.45 0.65 12.27
C LEU A 70 5.93 0.71 12.46
N TYR A 71 5.19 0.54 11.36
CA TYR A 71 3.73 0.49 11.40
C TYR A 71 3.24 -0.76 12.13
N GLY A 72 2.24 -0.60 13.01
CA GLY A 72 1.65 -1.70 13.77
C GLY A 72 2.49 -2.22 14.94
N VAL A 73 3.67 -1.63 15.19
CA VAL A 73 4.52 -1.95 16.33
C VAL A 73 4.46 -0.79 17.33
N ASN A 74 4.37 -1.13 18.62
CA ASN A 74 4.49 -0.17 19.70
C ASN A 74 5.50 -0.70 20.70
N ALA A 75 6.73 -0.23 20.60
CA ALA A 75 7.81 -0.60 21.51
C ALA A 75 7.71 0.19 22.83
N PRO A 76 8.26 -0.33 23.94
CA PRO A 76 8.36 0.42 25.18
C PRO A 76 9.16 1.71 24.99
N GLU A 77 8.72 2.79 25.63
CA GLU A 77 9.39 4.10 25.62
C GLU A 77 10.48 4.18 26.70
N VAL A 78 11.35 5.21 26.67
CA VAL A 78 12.56 5.37 27.53
C VAL A 78 12.35 5.06 29.04
N LYS A 79 11.15 5.31 29.58
CA LYS A 79 10.82 5.15 31.00
C LYS A 79 10.00 3.89 31.30
N GLU A 80 9.75 3.06 30.31
CA GLU A 80 8.94 1.86 30.43
C GLU A 80 9.82 0.62 30.66
N PRO A 81 9.27 -0.43 31.30
CA PRO A 81 9.96 -1.70 31.41
C PRO A 81 10.35 -2.25 30.03
N TYR A 82 11.53 -2.86 29.94
CA TYR A 82 12.07 -3.48 28.72
C TYR A 82 12.51 -2.53 27.60
N PHE A 83 12.55 -1.21 27.86
CA PHE A 83 13.05 -0.23 26.90
C PHE A 83 14.44 -0.56 26.35
N LYS A 84 15.39 -0.85 27.26
CA LYS A 84 16.80 -1.07 26.89
C LYS A 84 16.95 -2.31 26.04
N GLU A 85 16.20 -3.36 26.38
CA GLU A 85 16.18 -4.64 25.69
C GLU A 85 15.58 -4.52 24.29
N ALA A 86 14.44 -3.82 24.17
CA ALA A 86 13.81 -3.55 22.88
C ALA A 86 14.71 -2.71 21.96
N LYS A 87 15.32 -1.66 22.52
CA LYS A 87 16.28 -0.81 21.80
C LYS A 87 17.51 -1.60 21.34
N ALA A 88 18.15 -2.35 22.24
CA ALA A 88 19.34 -3.13 21.92
C ALA A 88 19.05 -4.22 20.89
N PHE A 89 17.87 -4.86 20.95
CA PHE A 89 17.44 -5.83 19.94
C PHE A 89 17.38 -5.19 18.54
N THR A 90 16.70 -4.05 18.42
CA THR A 90 16.57 -3.32 17.16
C THR A 90 17.93 -2.80 16.68
N GLU A 91 18.77 -2.24 17.56
CA GLU A 91 20.13 -1.81 17.23
C GLU A 91 20.97 -2.96 16.62
N ASN A 92 20.99 -4.11 17.27
CA ASN A 92 21.73 -5.27 16.75
C ASN A 92 21.22 -5.76 15.39
N LEU A 93 19.92 -5.57 15.13
CA LEU A 93 19.29 -5.98 13.89
C LEU A 93 19.64 -5.04 12.73
N VAL A 94 19.56 -3.72 12.93
CA VAL A 94 19.56 -2.75 11.82
C VAL A 94 20.66 -1.69 11.84
N LEU A 95 21.33 -1.45 12.97
CA LEU A 95 22.29 -0.34 13.10
C LEU A 95 23.47 -0.51 12.13
N GLY A 96 23.77 0.54 11.36
CA GLY A 96 24.87 0.56 10.40
C GLY A 96 24.68 -0.35 9.18
N LYS A 97 23.50 -0.98 9.03
CA LYS A 97 23.16 -1.82 7.89
C LYS A 97 22.34 -1.03 6.88
N GLU A 98 22.46 -1.45 5.62
CA GLU A 98 21.57 -1.01 4.55
C GLU A 98 20.22 -1.72 4.71
N ILE A 99 19.13 -0.95 4.65
CA ILE A 99 17.78 -1.49 4.83
C ILE A 99 16.84 -0.98 3.73
N SER A 100 15.91 -1.83 3.35
CA SER A 100 14.77 -1.48 2.50
C SER A 100 13.49 -1.46 3.33
N PHE A 101 12.53 -0.64 2.90
CA PHE A 101 11.24 -0.52 3.55
C PHE A 101 10.13 -0.89 2.57
N GLU A 102 9.14 -1.59 3.07
CA GLU A 102 7.85 -1.71 2.42
C GLU A 102 6.87 -0.77 3.12
N GLN A 103 6.24 0.12 2.34
CA GLN A 103 5.34 1.14 2.89
C GLN A 103 3.97 1.06 2.22
N GLU A 104 2.93 1.11 3.04
CA GLU A 104 1.56 1.14 2.53
C GLU A 104 1.24 2.49 1.90
N ALA A 105 0.59 2.48 0.72
CA ALA A 105 0.34 3.67 -0.07
C ALA A 105 -0.46 4.76 0.66
N ASN A 106 -1.30 4.36 1.61
CA ASN A 106 -2.20 5.24 2.36
C ASN A 106 -1.54 5.86 3.62
N TYR A 107 -0.45 5.27 4.13
CA TYR A 107 0.18 5.66 5.38
C TYR A 107 1.64 6.02 5.14
N LYS A 108 1.85 7.22 4.60
CA LYS A 108 3.18 7.72 4.22
C LYS A 108 3.91 8.48 5.32
N VAL A 109 3.15 9.25 6.10
CA VAL A 109 3.68 10.12 7.15
C VAL A 109 2.64 10.17 8.26
N ASP A 110 3.09 10.03 9.50
CA ASP A 110 2.23 10.15 10.67
C ASP A 110 2.00 11.61 11.09
N LYS A 111 1.16 11.82 12.11
CA LYS A 111 0.85 13.17 12.64
C LYS A 111 2.04 13.91 13.24
N PHE A 112 3.17 13.24 13.45
CA PHE A 112 4.40 13.80 14.02
C PHE A 112 5.48 14.03 12.95
N GLY A 113 5.18 13.78 11.67
CA GLY A 113 6.13 13.95 10.58
C GLY A 113 7.10 12.79 10.41
N ARG A 114 6.85 11.64 11.04
CA ARG A 114 7.65 10.41 10.86
C ARG A 114 7.11 9.64 9.66
N THR A 115 8.01 9.01 8.91
CA THR A 115 7.67 8.14 7.77
C THR A 115 7.24 6.77 8.26
#